data_AF-A0A7S1GB80-F1
#
_entry.id   AF-A0A7S1GB80-F1
#
_cell.length_a   1.000
_cell.length_b   1.000
_cell.length_c   1.000
_cell.angle_alpha   90.00
_cell.angle_beta   90.00
_cell.angle_gamma   90.00
#
_symmetry.space_group_name_H-M   'P 1'
#
loop_
_entity.id
_entity.type
_entity.pdbx_description
1 polymer ?
#
loop_
_entity_poly.entity_id
_entity_poly.type
_entity_poly.pdbx_seq_one_letter_code
_entity_poly.pdbx_strand_id
1 'polypeptide(L)'
;FFSTDVLLVGEPGASYTDSSTATKYDNTGRVTAFKRATSADPLTFLQDLRSPDKFSTAQLKFGSGIVVDDHTAVIATQYDGSAVGGATTHHNHLWVFVANMDYTQWSAVHRIDDTSSDTNNVYFGSNNDLTPAM
;
A
#
# COMPACT_ATOMS: atom_id res chain seq x y z
N PHE A 1 7.82 -18.08 -20.17
CA PHE A 1 6.78 -18.03 -19.13
C PHE A 1 7.44 -17.53 -17.86
N PHE A 2 7.34 -16.24 -17.55
CA PHE A 2 7.81 -15.71 -16.28
C PHE A 2 6.73 -16.06 -15.24
N SER A 3 7.07 -16.94 -14.31
CA SER A 3 6.19 -17.28 -13.20
C SER A 3 6.14 -16.07 -12.28
N THR A 4 4.97 -15.48 -12.07
CA THR A 4 4.74 -14.53 -10.99
C THR A 4 4.79 -15.31 -9.67
N ASP A 5 6.00 -15.52 -9.14
CA ASP A 5 6.27 -16.28 -7.92
C ASP A 5 6.11 -15.43 -6.64
N VAL A 6 5.28 -14.39 -6.67
CA VAL A 6 4.98 -13.56 -5.50
C VAL A 6 3.50 -13.52 -5.22
N LEU A 7 3.17 -13.64 -3.93
CA LEU A 7 1.85 -13.34 -3.39
C LEU A 7 1.97 -12.12 -2.48
N LEU A 8 1.16 -11.10 -2.76
CA LEU A 8 0.99 -9.95 -1.87
C LEU A 8 -0.36 -10.09 -1.16
N VAL A 9 -0.37 -10.02 0.17
CA VAL A 9 -1.57 -10.12 0.99
C VAL A 9 -1.79 -8.82 1.73
N GLY A 10 -2.90 -8.14 1.44
CA GLY A 10 -3.28 -6.90 2.10
C GLY A 10 -4.00 -7.14 3.41
N GLU A 11 -3.57 -6.43 4.45
CA GLU A 11 -4.19 -6.41 5.77
C GLU A 11 -4.46 -4.95 6.16
N PRO A 12 -5.48 -4.30 5.56
CA PRO A 12 -5.75 -2.87 5.76
C PRO A 12 -6.05 -2.50 7.22
N GLY A 13 -6.47 -3.45 8.06
CA GLY A 13 -6.70 -3.22 9.49
C GLY A 13 -5.49 -3.43 10.40
N ALA A 14 -4.35 -3.85 9.88
CA ALA A 14 -3.22 -4.25 10.71
C ALA A 14 -2.61 -3.06 11.47
N SER A 15 -2.21 -3.31 12.71
CA SER A 15 -1.33 -2.44 13.49
C SER A 15 0.11 -2.95 13.39
N TYR A 16 1.08 -2.04 13.44
CA TYR A 16 2.49 -2.41 13.54
C TYR A 16 3.28 -1.44 14.42
N THR A 17 4.44 -1.88 14.90
CA THR A 17 5.42 -1.02 15.57
C THR A 17 6.60 -0.80 14.64
N ASP A 18 6.97 0.47 14.41
CA ASP A 18 8.23 0.81 13.76
C ASP A 18 9.37 0.62 14.76
N SER A 19 10.19 -0.42 14.55
CA SER A 19 11.28 -0.76 15.46
C SER A 19 12.40 0.28 15.48
N SER A 20 12.50 1.15 14.46
CA SER A 20 13.51 2.21 14.41
C SER A 20 13.17 3.40 15.30
N THR A 21 11.87 3.62 15.55
CA THR A 21 11.36 4.77 16.33
C THR A 21 10.57 4.36 17.57
N ALA A 22 10.34 3.06 17.77
CA ALA A 22 9.41 2.49 18.76
C ALA A 22 7.97 3.06 18.67
N THR A 23 7.61 3.71 17.55
CA THR A 23 6.28 4.28 17.36
C THR A 23 5.30 3.18 16.94
N LYS A 24 4.16 3.11 17.63
CA LYS A 24 3.06 2.23 17.29
C LYS A 24 2.13 2.91 16.28
N TYR A 25 1.90 2.25 15.17
CA TYR A 25 0.95 2.65 14.13
C TYR A 25 -0.26 1.74 14.23
N ASP A 26 -1.36 2.26 14.77
CA ASP A 26 -2.58 1.49 14.94
C ASP A 26 -3.49 1.58 13.72
N ASN A 27 -3.93 0.42 13.23
CA ASN A 27 -4.94 0.32 12.18
C ASN A 27 -4.56 1.07 10.89
N THR A 28 -3.27 1.17 10.59
CA THR A 28 -2.73 1.83 9.39
C THR A 28 -2.65 0.88 8.20
N GLY A 29 -2.66 -0.43 8.47
CA GLY A 29 -2.60 -1.47 7.45
C GLY A 29 -1.17 -1.82 7.03
N ARG A 30 -1.03 -2.99 6.43
CA ARG A 30 0.21 -3.49 5.84
C ARG A 30 -0.10 -4.39 4.65
N VAL A 31 0.90 -4.64 3.82
CA VAL A 31 0.87 -5.71 2.81
C VAL A 31 2.02 -6.64 3.06
N THR A 32 1.76 -7.94 3.23
CA THR A 32 2.83 -8.92 3.40
C THR A 32 3.17 -9.56 2.05
N ALA A 33 4.45 -9.53 1.70
CA ALA A 33 4.98 -10.18 0.51
C ALA A 33 5.49 -11.59 0.83
N PHE A 34 5.08 -12.55 0.02
CA PHE A 34 5.53 -13.94 0.08
C PHE A 34 6.12 -14.36 -1.26
N LYS A 35 7.23 -15.11 -1.21
CA LYS A 35 7.75 -15.82 -2.37
C LYS A 35 7.15 -17.21 -2.40
N ARG A 36 6.60 -17.61 -3.53
CA ARG A 36 6.19 -19.00 -3.76
C ARG A 36 7.42 -19.81 -4.17
N ALA A 37 7.73 -20.88 -3.44
CA ALA A 37 8.77 -21.81 -3.84
C ALA A 37 8.19 -23.01 -4.61
N THR A 38 9.02 -23.66 -5.41
CA THR A 38 8.62 -24.86 -6.15
C THR A 38 8.49 -26.06 -5.19
N SER A 39 7.24 -26.46 -4.94
CA SER A 39 6.76 -27.77 -4.46
C SER A 39 6.94 -28.20 -3.00
N ALA A 40 7.87 -27.65 -2.21
CA ALA A 40 8.06 -28.10 -0.81
C ALA A 40 7.71 -27.05 0.26
N ASP A 41 7.73 -25.77 -0.08
CA ASP A 41 7.40 -24.67 0.82
C ASP A 41 6.43 -23.73 0.11
N PRO A 42 5.14 -23.71 0.47
CA PRO A 42 4.13 -23.09 -0.38
C PRO A 42 4.29 -21.57 -0.47
N LEU A 43 4.79 -20.93 0.60
CA LEU A 43 4.99 -19.48 0.70
C LEU A 43 6.06 -19.16 1.76
N THR A 44 7.18 -18.58 1.33
CA THR A 44 8.18 -18.03 2.23
C THR A 44 7.91 -16.54 2.45
N PHE A 45 7.80 -16.11 3.71
CA PHE A 45 7.71 -14.69 4.05
C PHE A 45 8.95 -13.94 3.54
N LEU A 46 8.74 -12.78 2.92
CA LEU A 46 9.82 -11.90 2.49
C LEU A 46 9.88 -10.64 3.35
N GLN A 47 8.82 -9.84 3.29
CA GLN A 47 8.79 -8.54 3.95
C GLN A 47 7.35 -8.05 4.15
N ASP A 48 7.18 -7.18 5.15
CA ASP A 48 6.00 -6.34 5.29
C ASP A 48 6.22 -5.01 4.56
N LEU A 49 5.35 -4.69 3.61
CA LEU A 49 5.22 -3.40 2.96
C LEU A 49 4.30 -2.52 3.79
N ARG A 50 4.66 -1.25 3.91
CA ARG A 50 3.94 -0.25 4.69
C ARG A 50 3.92 1.04 3.90
N SER A 51 2.91 1.88 4.12
CA SER A 51 2.92 3.25 3.63
C SER A 51 4.22 3.94 4.09
N PRO A 52 5.04 4.49 3.15
CA PRO A 52 6.19 5.30 3.50
C PRO A 52 5.82 6.51 4.35
N ASP A 53 4.61 7.02 4.17
CA ASP A 53 4.09 8.10 5.00
C ASP A 53 3.73 7.58 6.37
N LYS A 54 4.44 8.13 7.36
CA LYS A 54 4.27 7.82 8.77
C LYS A 54 3.15 8.67 9.36
N PHE A 55 1.91 8.39 9.00
CA PHE A 55 0.78 9.06 9.61
C PHE A 55 0.58 8.54 11.04
N SER A 56 0.68 9.45 12.01
CA SER A 56 0.48 9.14 13.43
C SER A 56 -1.00 9.00 13.80
N THR A 57 -1.91 9.41 12.91
CA THR A 57 -3.34 9.28 13.12
C THR A 57 -3.89 8.07 12.37
N ALA A 58 -4.69 7.29 13.09
CA ALA A 58 -5.12 5.96 12.72
C ALA A 58 -5.94 5.94 11.42
N GLN A 59 -6.00 4.76 10.80
CA GLN A 59 -6.94 4.37 9.74
C GLN A 59 -6.49 4.50 8.27
N LEU A 60 -5.22 4.63 7.91
CA LEU A 60 -4.80 4.65 6.48
C LEU A 60 -5.36 3.52 5.61
N LYS A 61 -5.61 2.34 6.20
CA LYS A 61 -6.05 1.13 5.48
C LYS A 61 -5.17 0.81 4.27
N PHE A 62 -3.86 0.90 4.47
CA PHE A 62 -2.87 0.50 3.47
C PHE A 62 -3.01 -1.00 3.14
N GLY A 63 -3.04 -1.35 1.86
CA GLY A 63 -3.31 -2.71 1.42
C GLY A 63 -4.79 -3.01 1.19
N SER A 64 -5.64 -1.97 1.09
CA SER A 64 -7.07 -2.11 0.77
C SER A 64 -7.34 -2.51 -0.69
N GLY A 65 -6.39 -2.23 -1.59
CA GLY A 65 -6.37 -2.70 -2.96
C GLY A 65 -4.93 -2.98 -3.38
N ILE A 66 -4.73 -4.04 -4.15
CA ILE A 66 -3.40 -4.45 -4.63
C ILE A 66 -3.54 -4.90 -6.07
N VAL A 67 -2.72 -4.32 -6.95
CA VAL A 67 -2.52 -4.78 -8.32
C VAL A 67 -1.05 -5.10 -8.49
N VAL A 68 -0.73 -6.22 -9.13
CA VAL A 68 0.65 -6.64 -9.40
C VAL A 68 0.81 -6.87 -10.90
N ASP A 69 1.86 -6.30 -11.46
CA ASP A 69 2.32 -6.51 -12.83
C ASP A 69 3.84 -6.68 -12.84
N ASP A 70 4.29 -7.92 -13.07
CA ASP A 70 5.70 -8.31 -13.01
C ASP A 70 6.39 -7.80 -11.72
N HIS A 71 7.45 -6.99 -11.84
CA HIS A 71 8.19 -6.43 -10.71
C HIS A 71 7.53 -5.18 -10.10
N THR A 72 6.29 -4.85 -10.47
CA THR A 72 5.59 -3.65 -9.99
C THR A 72 4.33 -4.05 -9.23
N ALA A 73 4.10 -3.40 -8.09
CA ALA A 73 2.87 -3.52 -7.34
C ALA A 73 2.30 -2.13 -7.05
N VAL A 74 1.02 -1.94 -7.31
CA VAL A 74 0.29 -0.72 -6.94
C VAL A 74 -0.61 -1.06 -5.77
N ILE A 75 -0.40 -0.36 -4.65
CA ILE A 75 -1.07 -0.63 -3.37
C ILE A 75 -1.85 0.61 -2.95
N ALA A 76 -3.15 0.44 -2.72
CA ALA A 76 -4.02 1.53 -2.30
C ALA A 76 -4.03 1.73 -0.77
N THR A 77 -4.16 2.98 -0.36
CA THR A 77 -4.72 3.39 0.94
C THR A 77 -6.17 3.81 0.75
N GLN A 78 -7.02 3.55 1.76
CA GLN A 78 -8.41 4.01 1.75
C GLN A 78 -8.57 5.38 2.46
N TYR A 79 -7.52 5.80 3.17
CA TYR A 79 -7.50 7.06 3.91
C TYR A 79 -6.08 7.63 3.85
N ASP A 80 -5.98 8.95 3.90
CA ASP A 80 -4.74 9.75 3.85
C ASP A 80 -4.13 10.01 5.22
N GLY A 81 -4.78 9.57 6.30
CA GLY A 81 -4.27 9.74 7.67
C GLY A 81 -4.22 11.20 8.13
N SER A 82 -4.87 12.10 7.39
CA SER A 82 -5.11 13.47 7.78
C SER A 82 -6.52 13.85 7.40
N ALA A 83 -7.40 14.07 8.39
CA ALA A 83 -8.59 14.87 8.16
C ALA A 83 -8.13 16.25 7.62
N VAL A 84 -8.19 16.45 6.30
CA VAL A 84 -7.71 17.70 5.68
C VAL A 84 -8.55 18.85 6.22
N GLY A 85 -7.92 19.78 6.95
CA GLY A 85 -8.58 20.99 7.44
C GLY A 85 -9.65 20.78 8.53
N GLY A 86 -9.65 19.66 9.25
CA GLY A 86 -10.68 19.36 10.26
C GLY A 86 -12.01 18.90 9.67
N ALA A 87 -12.08 18.72 8.35
CA ALA A 87 -13.16 18.00 7.69
C ALA A 87 -12.81 16.50 7.63
N THR A 88 -13.83 15.64 7.74
CA THR A 88 -13.74 14.18 7.59
C THR A 88 -13.52 13.74 6.14
N THR A 89 -12.88 14.59 5.33
CA THR A 89 -12.56 14.28 3.94
C THR A 89 -11.34 13.38 3.94
N HIS A 90 -11.50 12.22 3.31
CA HIS A 90 -10.45 11.23 3.19
C HIS A 90 -10.05 11.11 1.73
N HIS A 91 -8.79 11.42 1.45
CA HIS A 91 -8.20 11.16 0.15
C HIS A 91 -7.58 9.76 0.15
N ASN A 92 -7.71 9.05 -0.96
CA ASN A 92 -6.93 7.84 -1.17
C ASN A 92 -5.56 8.20 -1.75
N HIS A 93 -4.59 7.31 -1.51
CA HIS A 93 -3.30 7.32 -2.20
C HIS A 93 -3.06 5.96 -2.85
N LEU A 94 -2.39 5.96 -4.00
CA LEU A 94 -1.75 4.75 -4.52
C LEU A 94 -0.25 4.84 -4.28
N TRP A 95 0.32 3.72 -3.86
CA TRP A 95 1.75 3.55 -3.72
C TRP A 95 2.25 2.56 -4.75
N VAL A 96 3.23 2.98 -5.52
CA VAL A 96 3.92 2.11 -6.46
C VAL A 96 5.14 1.53 -5.75
N PHE A 97 5.18 0.21 -5.66
CA PHE A 97 6.30 -0.57 -5.19
C PHE A 97 6.96 -1.29 -6.35
N VAL A 98 8.29 -1.31 -6.36
CA VAL A 98 9.07 -2.06 -7.33
C VAL A 98 9.90 -3.11 -6.60
N ALA A 99 9.86 -4.34 -7.10
CA ALA A 99 10.68 -5.44 -6.67
C ALA A 99 12.06 -5.39 -7.31
N ASN A 100 13.08 -5.88 -6.62
CA ASN A 100 14.34 -6.25 -7.26
C ASN A 100 14.13 -7.48 -8.19
N MET A 101 15.12 -7.74 -9.07
CA MET A 101 15.01 -8.76 -10.12
C MET A 101 14.72 -10.20 -9.64
N ASP A 102 14.97 -10.51 -8.36
CA ASP A 102 14.74 -11.84 -7.78
C ASP A 102 13.53 -11.88 -6.84
N TYR A 103 12.74 -10.80 -6.81
CA TYR A 103 11.54 -10.63 -6.01
C TYR A 103 11.74 -10.75 -4.50
N THR A 104 12.97 -10.64 -4.01
CA THR A 104 13.26 -10.79 -2.57
C THR A 104 13.05 -9.50 -1.79
N GLN A 105 13.06 -8.35 -2.46
CA GLN A 105 12.90 -7.05 -1.83
C GLN A 105 12.00 -6.14 -2.66
N TRP A 106 11.09 -5.43 -1.98
CA TRP A 106 10.24 -4.40 -2.57
C TRP A 106 10.50 -3.03 -1.94
N SER A 107 10.47 -1.99 -2.77
CA SER A 107 10.67 -0.62 -2.32
C SER A 107 9.59 0.28 -2.91
N ALA A 108 9.03 1.18 -2.08
CA ALA A 108 8.15 2.22 -2.59
C ALA A 108 8.96 3.21 -3.44
N VAL A 109 8.48 3.52 -4.64
CA VAL A 109 9.16 4.43 -5.58
C VAL A 109 8.32 5.66 -5.93
N HIS A 110 7.00 5.56 -5.81
CA HIS A 110 6.11 6.66 -6.15
C HIS A 110 4.83 6.65 -5.31
N ARG A 111 4.32 7.85 -5.04
CA ARG A 111 3.01 8.10 -4.46
C ARG A 111 2.17 8.82 -5.51
N ILE A 112 1.00 8.28 -5.80
CA ILE A 112 0.00 8.92 -6.64
C ILE A 112 -1.09 9.42 -5.72
N ASP A 113 -1.22 10.75 -5.67
CA ASP A 113 -2.27 11.41 -4.95
C ASP A 113 -3.51 11.56 -5.81
N ASP A 114 -4.67 11.40 -5.19
CA ASP A 114 -5.87 11.94 -5.78
C ASP A 114 -5.77 13.48 -5.77
N THR A 115 -5.83 14.08 -6.95
CA THR A 115 -5.84 15.54 -7.13
C THR A 115 -7.25 16.10 -7.29
N SER A 116 -8.28 15.26 -7.14
CA SER A 116 -9.65 15.74 -7.27
C SER A 116 -9.96 16.78 -6.20
N SER A 117 -10.71 17.81 -6.59
CA SER A 117 -11.19 18.84 -5.66
C SER A 117 -12.45 18.39 -4.90
N ASP A 118 -12.80 17.11 -4.96
CA ASP A 118 -13.98 16.60 -4.28
C ASP A 118 -13.71 16.59 -2.77
N THR A 119 -14.60 17.20 -2.02
CA THR A 119 -14.54 17.28 -0.57
C THR A 119 -15.15 16.06 0.11
N ASN A 120 -15.62 15.07 -0.67
CA ASN A 120 -16.10 13.77 -0.18
C ASN A 120 -14.99 12.71 -0.22
N ASN A 121 -15.23 11.51 0.33
CA ASN A 121 -14.26 10.42 0.24
C ASN A 121 -14.04 10.02 -1.22
N VAL A 122 -12.80 10.12 -1.70
CA VAL A 122 -12.45 9.80 -3.08
C VAL A 122 -11.68 8.50 -3.13
N TYR A 123 -12.26 7.49 -3.80
CA TYR A 123 -11.60 6.19 -3.94
C TYR A 123 -11.05 5.98 -5.35
N PHE A 124 -9.79 5.54 -5.45
CA PHE A 124 -9.25 5.05 -6.72
C PHE A 124 -10.12 3.93 -7.28
N GLY A 125 -10.58 4.10 -8.52
CA GLY A 125 -11.49 3.17 -9.20
C GLY A 125 -12.97 3.34 -8.87
N SER A 126 -13.36 4.30 -8.02
CA SER A 126 -14.77 4.60 -7.74
C SER A 126 -15.37 5.72 -8.59
N ASN A 127 -14.53 6.64 -9.11
CA ASN A 127 -14.97 7.78 -9.94
C ASN A 127 -14.06 7.99 -11.15
N ASN A 128 -14.64 8.48 -12.25
CA ASN A 128 -14.08 8.53 -13.62
C ASN A 128 -12.96 9.56 -13.86
N ASP A 129 -12.39 10.20 -12.84
CA ASP A 129 -11.41 11.27 -13.00
C ASP A 129 -10.05 10.89 -12.40
N LEU A 130 -9.29 10.07 -13.12
CA LEU A 130 -7.85 9.93 -12.88
C LEU A 130 -7.12 10.76 -13.93
N THR A 131 -6.82 12.02 -13.62
CA THR A 131 -5.83 12.79 -14.40
C THR A 131 -4.45 12.59 -13.78
N PRO A 132 -3.45 12.10 -14.54
CA PRO A 132 -2.09 12.02 -14.05
C PRO A 132 -1.58 13.43 -13.67
N ALA A 133 -0.98 13.59 -12.49
CA ALA A 133 -0.25 14.80 -12.15
C ALA A 133 1.02 14.88 -13.03
N MET A 134 1.21 16.01 -13.72
CA MET A 134 2.40 16.33 -14.52
C MET A 134 3.49 16.99 -13.68
#